data_AF-A0A2G5XIU4-F1
#
_entry.id   AF-A0A2G5XIU4-F1
#
_cell.length_a   1.000
_cell.length_b   1.000
_cell.length_c   1.000
_cell.angle_alpha   90.00
_cell.angle_beta   90.00
_cell.angle_gamma   90.00
#
_symmetry.space_group_name_H-M   'P 1'
#
loop_
_entity.id
_entity.type
_entity.pdbx_description
1 polymer ?
#
loop_
_entity_poly.entity_id
_entity_poly.type
_entity_poly.pdbx_seq_one_letter_code
_entity_poly.pdbx_strand_id
1 'polypeptide(L)' 'MLKLSNAALLEAYESTEEIRVEPEFIQLLEEEIKRRGL' A
#
# COMPACT_ATOMS: atom_id res chain seq x y z
N MET A 1 -8.40 2.77 -0.99
CA MET A 1 -7.23 3.03 -1.85
C MET A 1 -7.56 3.46 -3.27
N LEU A 2 -8.75 3.19 -3.81
CA LEU A 2 -9.16 3.50 -5.20
C LEU A 2 -8.91 4.95 -5.69
N LYS A 3 -8.78 5.91 -4.77
CA LYS A 3 -8.51 7.33 -5.09
C LYS A 3 -7.05 7.75 -4.90
N LEU A 4 -6.20 6.89 -4.32
CA LEU A 4 -4.77 7.16 -4.21
C LEU A 4 -4.14 7.12 -5.60
N SER A 5 -3.24 8.05 -5.88
CA SER A 5 -2.34 7.94 -7.01
C SER A 5 -1.42 6.73 -6.82
N ASN A 6 -0.81 6.25 -7.90
CA ASN A 6 0.14 5.13 -7.81
C ASN A 6 1.35 5.50 -6.93
N ALA A 7 1.84 6.74 -7.04
CA ALA A 7 2.93 7.23 -6.19
C ALA A 7 2.56 7.21 -4.70
N ALA A 8 1.38 7.73 -4.34
CA ALA A 8 0.94 7.75 -2.94
C ALA A 8 0.63 6.34 -2.40
N LEU A 9 0.26 5.39 -3.26
CA LEU A 9 0.06 3.99 -2.88
C LEU A 9 1.39 3.31 -2.53
N LEU A 10 2.43 3.52 -3.35
CA LEU A 10 3.76 2.97 -3.12
C LEU A 10 4.43 3.61 -1.90
N GLU A 11 4.35 4.93 -1.76
CA GLU A 11 4.85 5.65 -0.59
C GLU A 11 4.19 5.16 0.71
N ALA A 12 2.87 4.92 0.67
CA ALA A 12 2.16 4.36 1.82
C ALA A 12 2.63 2.95 2.18
N TYR A 13 2.98 2.12 1.19
CA TYR A 13 3.51 0.78 1.39
C TYR A 13 4.94 0.80 1.95
N GLU A 14 5.84 1.62 1.40
CA GLU A 14 7.19 1.81 1.92
C GLU A 14 7.17 2.32 3.36
N SER A 15 6.26 3.24 3.68
CA SER A 15 6.09 3.77 5.04
C SER A 15 5.67 2.71 6.06
N THR A 16 5.12 1.57 5.62
CA THR A 16 4.78 0.46 6.55
C THR A 16 6.00 -0.28 7.08
N GLU A 17 7.18 -0.12 6.45
CA GLU A 17 8.45 -0.66 6.98
C GLU A 17 9.00 0.18 8.14
N GLU A 18 8.71 1.48 8.14
CA GLU A 18 9.20 2.42 9.16
C GLU A 18 8.29 2.52 10.39
N ILE A 19 7.00 2.20 10.22
CA ILE A 19 5.99 2.35 11.25
C ILE A 19 5.36 0.99 11.52
N ARG A 20 5.12 0.66 12.79
CA ARG A 20 4.40 -0.58 13.13
C ARG A 20 2.92 -0.45 12.73
N VAL A 21 2.56 -1.03 11.60
CA VAL A 21 1.18 -1.08 11.08
C VAL A 21 0.63 -2.51 11.20
N GLU A 22 -0.69 -2.63 11.33
CA GLU A 22 -1.35 -3.93 11.39
C GLU A 22 -1.13 -4.72 10.09
N PRO A 23 -0.80 -6.03 10.17
CA PRO A 23 -0.54 -6.86 8.99
C PRO A 23 -1.66 -6.86 7.94
N GLU A 24 -2.92 -6.74 8.38
CA GLU A 24 -4.10 -6.69 7.51
C GLU A 24 -4.09 -5.44 6.63
N PHE A 25 -3.56 -4.33 7.12
CA PHE A 25 -3.44 -3.10 6.32
C PHE A 25 -2.38 -3.23 5.23
N ILE A 26 -1.28 -3.91 5.54
CA ILE A 26 -0.21 -4.20 4.56
C ILE A 26 -0.76 -5.08 3.44
N GLN A 27 -1.52 -6.13 3.77
CA GLN A 27 -2.16 -6.99 2.76
C GLN A 27 -3.08 -6.19 1.82
N LEU A 28 -3.85 -5.24 2.35
CA LEU A 28 -4.71 -4.40 1.50
C LEU A 28 -3.91 -3.52 0.52
N LEU A 29 -2.71 -3.08 0.92
CA LEU A 29 -1.81 -2.31 0.04
C LEU A 29 -1.26 -3.22 -1.07
N GLU A 30 -0.77 -4.41 -0.71
CA GLU A 30 -0.24 -5.40 -1.66
C GLU A 30 -1.29 -5.82 -2.69
N GLU A 31 -2.51 -6.10 -2.24
CA GLU A 31 -3.63 -6.46 -3.12
C GLU A 31 -3.95 -5.34 -4.11
N GLU A 32 -3.93 -4.09 -3.65
CA GLU A 32 -4.21 -2.93 -4.50
C GLU A 32 -3.07 -2.66 -5.50
N ILE A 33 -1.80 -2.80 -5.09
CA ILE A 33 -0.62 -2.71 -5.97
C ILE A 33 -0.73 -3.76 -7.07
N LYS A 34 -0.98 -5.02 -6.70
CA LYS A 34 -1.17 -6.13 -7.63
C LYS A 34 -2.36 -5.91 -8.57
N ARG A 35 -3.48 -5.40 -8.07
CA ARG A 35 -4.68 -5.09 -8.87
C ARG A 35 -4.41 -4.03 -9.93
N ARG A 36 -3.47 -3.11 -9.67
CA ARG A 36 -3.05 -2.05 -10.60
C ARG A 36 -1.92 -2.46 -11.53
N GLY A 37 -1.29 -3.62 -11.30
CA GLY A 37 -0.13 -4.08 -12.06
C GLY A 37 1.12 -3.23 -11.81
N LEU A 38 1.27 -2.73 -10.57
CA LEU A 38 2.45 -2.00 -10.10
C LEU A 38 3.47 -2.96 -9.49
#